data_AF-A0A1Y4UB16-F1
#
_entry.id   AF-A0A1Y4UB16-F1
#
_cell.length_a   1.000
_cell.length_b   1.000
_cell.length_c   1.000
_cell.angle_alpha   90.00
_cell.angle_beta   90.00
_cell.angle_gamma   90.00
#
_symmetry.space_group_name_H-M   'P 1'
#
loop_
_entity.id
_entity.type
_entity.pdbx_description
1 polymer ?
#
loop_
_entity_poly.entity_id
_entity_poly.type
_entity_poly.pdbx_seq_one_letter_code
_entity_poly.pdbx_strand_id
1 'polypeptide(L)'
;MLYNELIEVSKPRFEKFFKNVKIFENQFCWNDYNAKCYDYFYKTNTYDELATVADAKKCIPEMKDICKKCGNYFIPKRNESIPKYDVILGKQMEEELMDFLSKKLQTKVCRGDLENRSYPDCKILREDGSIAAYFEVKYHAAPFVYAKRFTGRECYEGSATLDYKKMKKQLALIEEEIEVPVYYVHWIDYPCLKGIFYENSYMIKEHMEQQHAEFERKKREGDDKKSINARYFSKIYSYLLELKSFEEMLEEFKLLL
;
A
#
# COMPACT_ATOMS: atom_id res chain seq x y z
N MET A 1 -17.24 -5.38 3.85
CA MET A 1 -15.78 -5.26 3.60
C MET A 1 -15.35 -3.92 4.15
N LEU A 2 -14.41 -3.92 5.10
CA LEU A 2 -13.97 -2.72 5.81
C LEU A 2 -13.39 -1.67 4.86
N TYR A 3 -12.78 -2.09 3.76
CA TYR A 3 -12.26 -1.17 2.75
C TYR A 3 -13.36 -0.28 2.15
N ASN A 4 -14.51 -0.85 1.81
CA ASN A 4 -15.63 -0.07 1.28
C ASN A 4 -16.13 0.96 2.30
N GLU A 5 -16.23 0.56 3.58
CA GLU A 5 -16.60 1.47 4.65
C GLU A 5 -15.60 2.62 4.82
N LEU A 6 -14.29 2.34 4.76
CA LEU A 6 -13.23 3.34 4.78
C LEU A 6 -13.38 4.33 3.64
N ILE A 7 -13.58 3.84 2.41
CA ILE A 7 -13.76 4.71 1.24
C ILE A 7 -15.00 5.60 1.38
N GLU A 8 -16.14 5.05 1.81
CA GLU A 8 -17.38 5.84 1.96
C GLU A 8 -17.24 6.93 3.02
N VAL A 9 -16.62 6.66 4.17
CA VAL A 9 -16.42 7.71 5.18
C VAL A 9 -15.39 8.76 4.77
N SER A 10 -14.38 8.38 4.00
CA SER A 10 -13.32 9.28 3.54
C SER A 10 -13.70 10.08 2.30
N LYS A 11 -14.77 9.69 1.60
CA LYS A 11 -15.20 10.28 0.32
C LYS A 11 -15.32 11.80 0.34
N PRO A 12 -15.97 12.46 1.33
CA PRO A 12 -16.06 13.93 1.33
C PRO A 12 -14.69 14.61 1.37
N ARG A 13 -13.73 14.00 2.07
CA ARG A 13 -12.38 14.54 2.19
C ARG A 13 -11.56 14.28 0.92
N PHE A 14 -11.67 13.11 0.31
CA PHE A 14 -11.04 12.82 -0.98
C PHE A 14 -11.59 13.70 -2.10
N GLU A 15 -12.90 13.88 -2.20
CA GLU A 15 -13.50 14.78 -3.20
C GLU A 15 -12.96 16.22 -3.07
N LYS A 16 -12.86 16.72 -1.84
CA LYS A 16 -12.26 18.04 -1.56
C LYS A 16 -10.77 18.10 -1.91
N PHE A 17 -10.01 17.07 -1.56
CA PHE A 17 -8.56 17.00 -1.76
C PHE A 17 -8.20 16.91 -3.25
N PHE A 18 -8.94 16.11 -4.02
CA PHE A 18 -8.68 15.86 -5.44
C PHE A 18 -9.50 16.74 -6.40
N LYS A 19 -10.27 17.72 -5.91
CA LYS A 19 -11.16 18.58 -6.73
C LYS A 19 -10.50 19.22 -7.97
N ASN A 20 -9.20 19.49 -7.92
CA ASN A 20 -8.43 20.13 -8.99
C ASN A 20 -7.44 19.18 -9.68
N VAL A 21 -7.49 17.88 -9.36
CA VAL A 21 -6.57 16.87 -9.87
C VAL A 21 -7.39 15.85 -10.63
N LYS A 22 -7.05 15.63 -11.90
CA LYS A 22 -7.62 14.51 -12.64
C LYS A 22 -7.13 13.21 -12.02
N ILE A 23 -8.07 12.43 -11.48
CA ILE A 23 -7.87 11.07 -10.97
C ILE A 23 -8.34 10.02 -11.98
N PHE A 24 -8.00 8.75 -11.76
CA PHE A 24 -8.54 7.66 -12.56
C PHE A 24 -10.03 7.46 -12.25
N GLU A 25 -10.83 7.00 -13.22
CA GLU A 25 -12.30 7.04 -13.16
C GLU A 25 -12.93 6.31 -11.96
N ASN A 26 -12.27 5.28 -11.43
CA ASN A 26 -12.70 4.54 -10.25
C ASN A 26 -11.69 4.61 -9.09
N GLN A 27 -10.85 5.64 -9.03
CA GLN A 27 -9.97 5.88 -7.89
C GLN A 27 -10.81 6.29 -6.66
N PHE A 28 -10.48 5.78 -5.47
CA PHE A 28 -11.28 5.97 -4.25
C PHE A 28 -12.75 5.55 -4.39
N CYS A 29 -12.99 4.44 -5.07
CA CYS A 29 -14.31 3.87 -5.27
C CYS A 29 -14.24 2.35 -5.07
N TRP A 30 -15.32 1.78 -4.55
CA TRP A 30 -15.53 0.35 -4.48
C TRP A 30 -16.86 -0.01 -5.15
N ASN A 31 -16.82 -0.97 -6.08
CA ASN A 31 -18.01 -1.43 -6.81
C ASN A 31 -17.91 -2.93 -7.13
N ASP A 32 -18.93 -3.47 -7.80
CA ASP A 32 -19.01 -4.90 -8.14
C ASP A 32 -17.83 -5.39 -8.99
N TYR A 33 -17.28 -4.55 -9.86
CA TYR A 33 -16.08 -4.90 -10.63
C TYR A 33 -14.88 -5.08 -9.71
N ASN A 34 -14.68 -4.16 -8.75
CA ASN A 34 -13.60 -4.27 -7.78
C ASN A 34 -13.79 -5.49 -6.86
N ALA A 35 -15.03 -5.82 -6.48
CA ALA A 35 -15.33 -7.03 -5.72
C ALA A 35 -14.94 -8.31 -6.48
N LYS A 36 -15.33 -8.43 -7.76
CA LYS A 36 -14.92 -9.57 -8.62
C LYS A 36 -13.41 -9.66 -8.75
N CYS A 37 -12.71 -8.53 -8.92
CA CYS A 37 -11.26 -8.52 -9.00
C CYS A 37 -10.58 -8.88 -7.68
N TYR A 38 -11.11 -8.44 -6.54
CA TYR A 38 -10.60 -8.82 -5.21
C TYR A 38 -10.74 -10.31 -4.98
N ASP A 39 -11.90 -10.88 -5.28
CA ASP A 39 -12.12 -12.32 -5.15
C ASP A 39 -11.14 -13.09 -6.05
N TYR A 40 -11.03 -12.69 -7.32
CA TYR A 40 -10.20 -13.38 -8.32
C TYR A 40 -8.69 -13.28 -8.07
N PHE A 41 -8.18 -12.09 -7.71
CA PHE A 41 -6.73 -11.87 -7.59
C PHE A 41 -6.18 -12.09 -6.19
N TYR A 42 -7.01 -12.07 -5.17
CA TYR A 42 -6.57 -12.20 -3.78
C TYR A 42 -7.22 -13.40 -3.10
N LYS A 43 -8.56 -13.42 -2.98
CA LYS A 43 -9.25 -14.40 -2.12
C LYS A 43 -9.16 -15.85 -2.61
N THR A 44 -9.27 -16.07 -3.92
CA THR A 44 -9.27 -17.42 -4.51
C THR A 44 -7.96 -17.77 -5.22
N ASN A 45 -6.97 -16.89 -5.13
CA ASN A 45 -5.70 -17.00 -5.83
C ASN A 45 -4.66 -17.70 -4.95
N THR A 46 -3.74 -18.46 -5.55
CA THR A 46 -2.65 -19.13 -4.83
C THR A 46 -1.36 -19.03 -5.64
N TYR A 47 -0.21 -19.24 -4.98
CA TYR A 47 1.07 -19.29 -5.69
C TYR A 47 1.28 -20.58 -6.48
N ASP A 48 0.55 -21.65 -6.17
CA ASP A 48 0.57 -22.91 -6.92
C ASP A 48 -0.06 -22.76 -8.32
N GLU A 49 -1.15 -22.00 -8.41
CA GLU A 49 -1.88 -21.73 -9.65
C GLU A 49 -2.20 -20.23 -9.78
N LEU A 50 -1.14 -19.43 -9.96
CA LEU A 50 -1.25 -17.97 -9.95
C LEU A 50 -2.19 -17.44 -11.04
N ALA A 51 -3.23 -16.74 -10.60
CA ALA A 51 -4.20 -16.09 -11.47
C ALA A 51 -3.54 -15.01 -12.33
N THR A 52 -3.64 -15.14 -13.66
CA THR A 52 -3.01 -14.18 -14.57
C THR A 52 -3.96 -13.06 -14.99
N VAL A 53 -3.42 -11.89 -15.33
CA VAL A 53 -4.23 -10.82 -15.94
C VAL A 53 -4.82 -11.25 -17.30
N ALA A 54 -4.15 -12.16 -18.01
CA ALA A 54 -4.64 -12.69 -19.27
C ALA A 54 -5.90 -13.53 -19.09
N ASP A 55 -5.98 -14.33 -18.03
CA ASP A 55 -7.14 -15.16 -17.73
C ASP A 55 -8.27 -14.35 -17.10
N ALA A 56 -7.94 -13.40 -16.22
CA ALA A 56 -8.92 -12.43 -15.71
C ALA A 56 -9.65 -11.68 -16.84
N LYS A 57 -8.94 -11.32 -17.93
CA LYS A 57 -9.55 -10.68 -19.11
C LYS A 57 -10.54 -11.58 -19.87
N LYS A 58 -10.48 -12.90 -19.67
CA LYS A 58 -11.44 -13.85 -20.25
C LYS A 58 -12.65 -14.04 -19.32
N CYS A 59 -12.41 -14.01 -18.01
CA CYS A 59 -13.43 -14.34 -16.99
C CYS A 59 -14.19 -13.12 -16.46
N ILE A 60 -13.60 -11.93 -16.46
CA ILE A 60 -14.18 -10.69 -15.93
C ILE A 60 -14.51 -9.75 -17.10
N PRO A 61 -15.80 -9.55 -17.46
CA PRO A 61 -16.21 -8.82 -18.66
C PRO A 61 -15.59 -7.44 -18.85
N GLU A 62 -15.47 -6.66 -17.77
CA GLU A 62 -15.01 -5.27 -17.79
C GLU A 62 -13.47 -5.13 -17.80
N MET A 63 -12.74 -6.20 -17.49
CA MET A 63 -11.30 -6.17 -17.25
C MET A 63 -10.49 -5.74 -18.48
N LYS A 64 -10.91 -6.14 -19.69
CA LYS A 64 -10.20 -5.76 -20.93
C LYS A 64 -10.19 -4.25 -21.15
N ASP A 65 -11.35 -3.61 -20.99
CA ASP A 65 -11.49 -2.16 -21.18
C ASP A 65 -10.76 -1.39 -20.07
N ILE A 66 -10.95 -1.80 -18.82
CA ILE A 66 -10.30 -1.15 -17.67
C ILE A 66 -8.78 -1.29 -17.74
N CYS A 67 -8.23 -2.45 -18.14
CA CYS A 67 -6.80 -2.60 -18.37
C CYS A 67 -6.27 -1.65 -19.45
N LYS A 68 -7.02 -1.48 -20.55
CA LYS A 68 -6.64 -0.56 -21.63
C LYS A 68 -6.58 0.89 -21.12
N LYS A 69 -7.62 1.32 -20.40
CA LYS A 69 -7.68 2.65 -19.78
C LYS A 69 -6.57 2.84 -18.75
N CYS A 70 -6.31 1.84 -17.91
CA CYS A 70 -5.23 1.83 -16.92
C CYS A 70 -3.87 2.07 -17.59
N GLY A 71 -3.55 1.33 -18.66
CA GLY A 71 -2.33 1.55 -19.43
C GLY A 71 -2.21 2.97 -19.99
N ASN A 72 -3.27 3.46 -20.63
CA ASN A 72 -3.31 4.81 -21.21
C ASN A 72 -3.15 5.91 -20.15
N TYR A 73 -3.65 5.70 -18.94
CA TYR A 73 -3.60 6.70 -17.88
C TYR A 73 -2.26 6.72 -17.14
N PHE A 74 -1.76 5.56 -16.71
CA PHE A 74 -0.60 5.48 -15.81
C PHE A 74 0.76 5.41 -16.53
N ILE A 75 0.82 4.90 -17.76
CA ILE A 75 2.10 4.77 -18.47
C ILE A 75 2.72 6.14 -18.83
N PRO A 76 1.96 7.11 -19.41
CA PRO A 76 2.56 8.38 -19.83
C PRO A 76 3.14 9.19 -18.66
N LYS A 77 2.44 9.20 -17.52
CA LYS A 77 2.81 9.97 -16.31
C LYS A 77 3.93 9.33 -15.49
N ARG A 78 4.40 8.14 -15.86
CA ARG A 78 5.30 7.32 -15.03
C ARG A 78 6.67 7.96 -14.78
N ASN A 79 7.08 8.90 -15.61
CA ASN A 79 8.40 9.53 -15.54
C ASN A 79 8.43 10.84 -14.73
N GLU A 80 7.28 11.36 -14.30
CA GLU A 80 7.21 12.60 -13.53
C GLU A 80 7.13 12.31 -12.03
N SER A 81 8.16 12.71 -11.28
CA SER A 81 8.20 12.63 -9.81
C SER A 81 8.13 14.03 -9.21
N ILE A 82 7.10 14.31 -8.41
CA ILE A 82 6.94 15.58 -7.69
C ILE A 82 6.90 15.29 -6.17
N PRO A 83 8.06 15.23 -5.50
CA PRO A 83 8.17 14.74 -4.12
C PRO A 83 7.26 15.45 -3.11
N LYS A 84 7.00 16.75 -3.31
CA LYS A 84 6.10 17.53 -2.43
C LYS A 84 4.70 16.95 -2.41
N TYR A 85 4.16 16.55 -3.55
CA TYR A 85 2.81 16.01 -3.64
C TYR A 85 2.73 14.59 -3.11
N ASP A 86 3.80 13.80 -3.25
CA ASP A 86 3.88 12.47 -2.62
C ASP A 86 3.74 12.55 -1.09
N VAL A 87 4.41 13.51 -0.46
CA VAL A 87 4.34 13.72 1.00
C VAL A 87 2.94 14.18 1.43
N ILE A 88 2.35 15.14 0.70
CA ILE A 88 1.01 15.65 1.02
C ILE A 88 -0.04 14.54 0.86
N LEU A 89 0.08 13.72 -0.19
CA LEU A 89 -0.79 12.58 -0.42
C LEU A 89 -0.61 11.52 0.67
N GLY A 90 0.62 11.12 0.99
CA GLY A 90 0.89 10.14 2.05
C GLY A 90 0.26 10.54 3.37
N LYS A 91 0.46 11.80 3.79
CA LYS A 91 -0.16 12.37 5.00
C LYS A 91 -1.69 12.28 4.96
N GLN A 92 -2.31 12.60 3.83
CA GLN A 92 -3.77 12.52 3.68
C GLN A 92 -4.27 11.07 3.83
N MET A 93 -3.57 10.08 3.29
CA MET A 93 -3.95 8.67 3.43
C MET A 93 -3.76 8.17 4.87
N GLU A 94 -2.67 8.56 5.53
CA GLU A 94 -2.40 8.26 6.94
C GLU A 94 -3.52 8.82 7.83
N GLU A 95 -3.92 10.08 7.64
CA GLU A 95 -4.96 10.73 8.44
C GLU A 95 -6.32 10.04 8.29
N GLU A 96 -6.74 9.68 7.06
CA GLU A 96 -7.99 8.94 6.86
C GLU A 96 -7.98 7.57 7.56
N LEU A 97 -6.87 6.84 7.46
CA LEU A 97 -6.77 5.52 8.07
C LEU A 97 -6.74 5.62 9.60
N MET A 98 -6.00 6.58 10.16
CA MET A 98 -5.98 6.83 11.60
C MET A 98 -7.38 7.17 12.13
N ASP A 99 -8.08 8.10 11.47
CA ASP A 99 -9.43 8.51 11.89
C ASP A 99 -10.43 7.35 11.83
N PHE A 100 -10.33 6.50 10.80
CA PHE A 100 -11.15 5.30 10.67
C PHE A 100 -10.85 4.27 11.78
N LEU A 101 -9.58 3.94 11.98
CA LEU A 101 -9.15 2.97 12.99
C LEU A 101 -9.49 3.45 14.40
N SER A 102 -9.31 4.74 14.70
CA SER A 102 -9.69 5.30 15.99
C SER A 102 -11.16 5.09 16.32
N LYS A 103 -12.06 5.25 15.35
CA LYS A 103 -13.49 5.01 15.53
C LYS A 103 -13.81 3.52 15.68
N LYS A 104 -13.17 2.66 14.89
CA LYS A 104 -13.41 1.21 14.91
C LYS A 104 -12.88 0.52 16.17
N LEU A 105 -11.72 0.97 16.66
CA LEU A 105 -11.05 0.43 17.84
C LEU A 105 -11.46 1.13 19.14
N GLN A 106 -12.16 2.26 19.04
CA GLN A 106 -12.52 3.10 20.20
C GLN A 106 -11.29 3.52 21.03
N THR A 107 -10.15 3.68 20.37
CA THR A 107 -8.89 4.12 20.99
C THR A 107 -8.23 5.23 20.18
N LYS A 108 -7.23 5.89 20.75
CA LYS A 108 -6.44 6.90 20.06
C LYS A 108 -5.44 6.24 19.10
N VAL A 109 -5.58 6.56 17.82
CA VAL A 109 -4.63 6.27 16.76
C VAL A 109 -4.07 7.59 16.29
N CYS A 110 -2.75 7.74 16.28
CA CYS A 110 -2.11 9.03 16.01
C CYS A 110 -0.76 8.84 15.33
N ARG A 111 -0.14 9.95 14.93
CA ARG A 111 1.20 9.93 14.33
C ARG A 111 2.20 9.26 15.27
N GLY A 112 3.14 8.54 14.68
CA GLY A 112 4.33 8.02 15.34
C GLY A 112 5.28 9.15 15.76
N ASP A 113 6.57 8.86 15.79
CA ASP A 113 7.57 9.86 16.17
C ASP A 113 7.73 10.93 15.07
N LEU A 114 7.58 12.21 15.46
CA LEU A 114 7.70 13.35 14.55
C LEU A 114 9.13 13.89 14.44
N GLU A 115 9.98 13.59 15.42
CA GLU A 115 11.39 13.98 15.48
C GLU A 115 12.25 12.97 14.71
N ASN A 116 12.10 11.68 15.02
CA ASN A 116 12.77 10.59 14.32
C ASN A 116 11.87 9.98 13.25
N ARG A 117 11.94 10.54 12.04
CA ARG A 117 11.20 10.06 10.85
C ARG A 117 11.59 8.67 10.33
N SER A 118 12.43 7.94 11.06
CA SER A 118 12.73 6.54 10.80
C SER A 118 11.78 5.61 11.55
N TYR A 119 11.09 6.10 12.59
CA TYR A 119 9.99 5.38 13.24
C TYR A 119 8.82 5.19 12.26
N PRO A 120 7.97 4.18 12.49
CA PRO A 120 6.74 4.01 11.72
C PRO A 120 5.84 5.23 11.76
N ASP A 121 5.13 5.49 10.66
CA ASP A 121 4.33 6.71 10.45
C ASP A 121 3.26 6.96 11.53
N CYS A 122 2.68 5.89 12.09
CA CYS A 122 1.52 5.91 12.98
C CYS A 122 1.68 4.96 14.18
N LYS A 123 0.94 5.23 15.25
CA LYS A 123 0.85 4.39 16.45
C LYS A 123 -0.57 4.30 17.00
N ILE A 124 -0.85 3.17 17.65
CA ILE A 124 -2.11 2.88 18.35
C ILE A 124 -1.80 2.88 19.84
N LEU A 125 -2.62 3.55 20.65
CA LEU A 125 -2.47 3.61 22.10
C LEU A 125 -3.45 2.66 22.80
N ARG A 126 -3.06 2.16 23.98
CA ARG A 126 -3.97 1.54 24.95
C ARG A 126 -4.66 2.64 25.78
N GLU A 127 -5.63 2.23 26.60
CA GLU A 127 -6.34 3.15 27.51
C GLU A 127 -5.41 3.85 28.50
N ASP A 128 -4.36 3.17 28.96
CA ASP A 128 -3.35 3.71 29.88
C ASP A 128 -2.35 4.67 29.19
N GLY A 129 -2.48 4.88 27.88
CA GLY A 129 -1.60 5.72 27.08
C GLY A 129 -0.31 5.04 26.60
N SER A 130 -0.05 3.79 26.99
CA SER A 130 1.03 2.98 26.44
C SER A 130 0.78 2.66 24.97
N ILE A 131 1.84 2.34 24.22
CA ILE A 131 1.73 2.04 22.79
C ILE A 131 1.33 0.57 22.63
N ALA A 132 0.26 0.30 21.89
CA ALA A 132 -0.20 -1.05 21.58
C ALA A 132 0.53 -1.64 20.36
N ALA A 133 0.68 -0.82 19.32
CA ALA A 133 1.35 -1.18 18.08
C ALA A 133 1.77 0.08 17.29
N TYR A 134 2.71 -0.11 16.37
CA TYR A 134 3.04 0.86 15.33
C TYR A 134 2.60 0.36 13.96
N PHE A 135 2.34 1.28 13.04
CA PHE A 135 2.17 0.94 11.63
C PHE A 135 2.68 2.01 10.66
N GLU A 136 3.20 1.56 9.53
CA GLU A 136 3.68 2.36 8.40
C GLU A 136 2.66 2.27 7.26
N VAL A 137 2.25 3.41 6.67
CA VAL A 137 1.24 3.41 5.61
C VAL A 137 1.91 3.57 4.24
N LYS A 138 1.48 2.75 3.27
CA LYS A 138 1.97 2.78 1.89
C LYS A 138 0.79 2.78 0.93
N TYR A 139 0.59 3.90 0.26
CA TYR A 139 -0.47 4.06 -0.74
C TYR A 139 0.01 3.69 -2.13
N HIS A 140 -0.69 2.77 -2.79
CA HIS A 140 -0.37 2.22 -4.11
C HIS A 140 -1.54 2.42 -5.07
N ALA A 141 -1.54 3.52 -5.82
CA ALA A 141 -2.57 3.81 -6.83
C ALA A 141 -2.15 3.48 -8.26
N ALA A 142 -0.85 3.50 -8.54
CA ALA A 142 -0.31 3.40 -9.89
C ALA A 142 0.32 2.02 -10.10
N PRO A 143 -0.38 1.05 -10.73
CA PRO A 143 0.18 -0.28 -10.95
C PRO A 143 1.35 -0.22 -11.93
N PHE A 144 2.36 -1.06 -11.70
CA PHE A 144 3.43 -1.35 -12.65
C PHE A 144 2.88 -2.21 -13.80
N VAL A 145 2.25 -1.55 -14.76
CA VAL A 145 1.59 -2.21 -15.93
C VAL A 145 2.52 -3.19 -16.67
N TYR A 146 3.83 -2.89 -16.74
CA TYR A 146 4.83 -3.76 -17.38
C TYR A 146 5.58 -4.67 -16.40
N ALA A 147 5.10 -4.89 -15.17
CA ALA A 147 5.77 -5.72 -14.16
C ALA A 147 6.18 -7.08 -14.75
N LYS A 148 5.29 -7.74 -15.49
CA LYS A 148 5.55 -9.08 -16.06
C LYS A 148 6.79 -9.11 -16.93
N ARG A 149 6.98 -8.08 -17.76
CA ARG A 149 8.14 -7.96 -18.66
C ARG A 149 9.45 -7.73 -17.90
N PHE A 150 9.42 -6.96 -16.82
CA PHE A 150 10.63 -6.50 -16.13
C PHE A 150 11.00 -7.35 -14.90
N THR A 151 10.04 -8.05 -14.33
CA THR A 151 10.18 -8.74 -13.04
C THR A 151 9.64 -10.17 -13.05
N GLY A 152 8.90 -10.58 -14.10
CA GLY A 152 8.20 -11.86 -14.13
C GLY A 152 6.90 -11.91 -13.32
N ARG A 153 6.60 -10.89 -12.50
CA ARG A 153 5.38 -10.79 -11.67
C ARG A 153 4.21 -10.18 -12.43
N GLU A 154 2.98 -10.63 -12.15
CA GLU A 154 1.78 -9.96 -12.66
C GLU A 154 1.70 -8.50 -12.15
N CYS A 155 0.99 -7.61 -12.84
CA CYS A 155 0.99 -6.20 -12.44
C CYS A 155 0.34 -5.95 -11.07
N TYR A 156 -0.62 -6.78 -10.65
CA TYR A 156 -1.24 -6.63 -9.33
C TYR A 156 -0.29 -7.08 -8.20
N GLU A 157 0.62 -8.03 -8.48
CA GLU A 157 1.70 -8.50 -7.60
C GLU A 157 2.89 -7.53 -7.59
N GLY A 158 3.40 -7.17 -8.77
CA GLY A 158 4.63 -6.41 -8.94
C GLY A 158 4.48 -4.90 -8.77
N SER A 159 3.55 -4.45 -7.93
CA SER A 159 3.26 -3.02 -7.74
C SER A 159 3.34 -2.55 -6.29
N ALA A 160 3.01 -3.41 -5.33
CA ALA A 160 3.19 -3.10 -3.92
C ALA A 160 4.68 -3.20 -3.61
N THR A 161 5.34 -2.06 -3.45
CA THR A 161 6.79 -2.01 -3.23
C THR A 161 7.17 -1.19 -2.01
N LEU A 162 8.26 -1.60 -1.38
CA LEU A 162 8.91 -0.88 -0.29
C LEU A 162 10.35 -0.51 -0.68
N ASP A 163 10.86 0.58 -0.13
CA ASP A 163 12.24 1.02 -0.39
C ASP A 163 13.23 0.21 0.45
N TYR A 164 14.06 -0.64 -0.18
CA TYR A 164 14.93 -1.59 0.51
C TYR A 164 15.79 -0.93 1.61
N LYS A 165 16.49 0.16 1.27
CA LYS A 165 17.35 0.88 2.24
C LYS A 165 16.54 1.51 3.37
N LYS A 166 15.32 1.97 3.10
CA LYS A 166 14.43 2.52 4.15
C LYS A 166 13.99 1.39 5.08
N MET A 167 13.58 0.25 4.54
CA MET A 167 13.18 -0.92 5.33
C MET A 167 14.34 -1.44 6.17
N LYS A 168 15.53 -1.60 5.60
CA LYS A 168 16.73 -2.00 6.35
C LYS A 168 16.99 -1.11 7.57
N LYS A 169 16.89 0.21 7.39
CA LYS A 169 17.11 1.17 8.49
C LYS A 169 16.01 1.07 9.55
N GLN A 170 14.75 0.97 9.11
CA GLN A 170 13.61 0.91 10.01
C GLN A 170 13.57 -0.41 10.80
N LEU A 171 13.88 -1.55 10.17
CA LEU A 171 13.98 -2.85 10.84
C LEU A 171 15.05 -2.86 11.94
N ALA A 172 16.23 -2.27 11.67
CA ALA A 172 17.27 -2.14 12.70
C ALA A 172 16.77 -1.32 13.90
N LEU A 173 16.09 -0.20 13.64
CA LEU A 173 15.49 0.62 14.70
C LEU A 173 14.39 -0.14 15.48
N ILE A 174 13.57 -0.92 14.78
CA ILE A 174 12.53 -1.74 15.42
C ILE A 174 13.18 -2.75 16.37
N GLU A 175 14.24 -3.43 15.94
CA GLU A 175 14.97 -4.42 16.74
C GLU A 175 15.67 -3.80 17.96
N GLU A 176 16.14 -2.56 17.85
CA GLU A 176 16.87 -1.86 18.91
C GLU A 176 15.97 -1.12 19.90
N GLU A 177 14.85 -0.52 19.46
CA GLU A 177 14.11 0.47 20.24
C GLU A 177 12.60 0.16 20.43
N ILE A 178 12.00 -0.74 19.64
CA ILE A 178 10.54 -0.94 19.63
C ILE A 178 10.16 -2.33 20.16
N GLU A 179 9.56 -2.37 21.34
CA GLU A 179 9.14 -3.62 22.02
C GLU A 179 7.72 -4.10 21.64
N VAL A 180 7.01 -3.35 20.80
CA VAL A 180 5.62 -3.64 20.40
C VAL A 180 5.53 -4.01 18.92
N PRO A 181 4.48 -4.72 18.48
CA PRO A 181 4.34 -5.11 17.07
C PRO A 181 4.36 -3.91 16.12
N VAL A 182 5.02 -4.11 14.97
CA VAL A 182 5.10 -3.11 13.90
C VAL A 182 4.58 -3.71 12.60
N TYR A 183 3.66 -2.97 11.97
CA TYR A 183 2.94 -3.40 10.78
C TYR A 183 3.20 -2.48 9.58
N TYR A 184 3.18 -3.06 8.39
CA TYR A 184 3.29 -2.37 7.12
C TYR A 184 1.96 -2.48 6.39
N VAL A 185 1.28 -1.36 6.21
CA VAL A 185 -0.08 -1.29 5.68
C VAL A 185 -0.05 -0.82 4.23
N HIS A 186 -0.43 -1.71 3.34
CA HIS A 186 -0.53 -1.49 1.90
C HIS A 186 -1.95 -1.10 1.54
N TRP A 187 -2.19 0.20 1.38
CA TRP A 187 -3.42 0.72 0.81
C TRP A 187 -3.34 0.63 -0.72
N ILE A 188 -3.89 -0.44 -1.27
CA ILE A 188 -3.93 -0.69 -2.71
C ILE A 188 -5.21 -0.08 -3.29
N ASP A 189 -5.04 0.74 -4.32
CA ASP A 189 -6.12 1.45 -5.02
C ASP A 189 -5.90 1.38 -6.54
N TYR A 190 -5.47 0.22 -7.04
CA TYR A 190 -5.36 0.00 -8.49
C TYR A 190 -6.76 0.02 -9.13
N PRO A 191 -6.87 0.26 -10.44
CA PRO A 191 -8.16 0.21 -11.12
C PRO A 191 -8.93 -1.10 -10.91
N CYS A 192 -8.24 -2.24 -10.90
CA CYS A 192 -8.82 -3.57 -10.70
C CYS A 192 -8.88 -3.98 -9.21
N LEU A 193 -7.72 -4.27 -8.63
CA LEU A 193 -7.58 -4.72 -7.25
C LEU A 193 -7.50 -3.51 -6.31
N LYS A 194 -8.34 -3.51 -5.28
CA LYS A 194 -8.38 -2.49 -4.23
C LYS A 194 -8.51 -3.16 -2.87
N GLY A 195 -7.96 -2.54 -1.83
CA GLY A 195 -8.02 -3.08 -0.47
C GLY A 195 -6.99 -2.45 0.46
N ILE A 196 -7.14 -2.70 1.76
CA ILE A 196 -6.03 -2.60 2.70
C ILE A 196 -5.51 -4.01 2.92
N PHE A 197 -4.19 -4.15 2.81
CA PHE A 197 -3.46 -5.38 3.08
C PHE A 197 -2.31 -5.06 4.03
N TYR A 198 -1.86 -6.03 4.82
CA TYR A 198 -0.74 -5.79 5.72
C TYR A 198 0.16 -7.00 5.92
N GLU A 199 1.37 -6.69 6.38
CA GLU A 199 2.40 -7.62 6.83
C GLU A 199 3.09 -7.05 8.07
N ASN A 200 3.72 -7.90 8.88
CA ASN A 200 4.48 -7.44 10.05
C ASN A 200 5.97 -7.29 9.70
N SER A 201 6.73 -6.66 10.60
CA SER A 201 8.18 -6.46 10.42
C SER A 201 8.98 -7.76 10.23
N TYR A 202 8.53 -8.87 10.80
CA TYR A 202 9.14 -10.19 10.61
C TYR A 202 9.01 -10.67 9.16
N MET A 203 7.81 -10.58 8.57
CA MET A 203 7.58 -10.93 7.17
C MET A 203 8.45 -10.08 6.23
N ILE A 204 8.57 -8.77 6.48
CA ILE A 204 9.47 -7.91 5.70
C ILE A 204 10.92 -8.41 5.77
N LYS A 205 11.39 -8.77 6.97
CA LYS A 205 12.75 -9.27 7.17
C LYS A 205 12.97 -10.56 6.38
N GLU A 206 12.05 -11.52 6.47
CA GLU A 206 12.10 -12.75 5.69
C GLU A 206 12.13 -12.48 4.18
N HIS A 207 11.25 -11.60 3.67
CA HIS A 207 11.23 -11.24 2.24
C HIS A 207 12.53 -10.60 1.80
N MET A 208 13.16 -9.78 2.64
CA MET A 208 14.46 -9.14 2.34
C MET A 208 15.63 -10.13 2.31
N GLU A 209 15.52 -11.28 2.95
CA GLU A 209 16.52 -12.35 2.97
C GLU A 209 16.39 -13.30 1.76
N GLN A 210 15.27 -13.28 1.06
CA GLN A 210 15.05 -14.09 -0.14
C GLN A 210 15.87 -13.61 -1.36
N GLN A 211 16.29 -14.54 -2.21
CA GLN A 211 16.98 -14.23 -3.47
C GLN A 211 16.07 -13.39 -4.40
N HIS A 212 16.64 -12.38 -5.07
CA HIS A 212 15.93 -11.49 -6.01
C HIS A 212 14.82 -10.62 -5.40
N ALA A 213 14.81 -10.43 -4.08
CA ALA A 213 13.91 -9.47 -3.43
C ALA A 213 14.08 -8.05 -3.98
N GLU A 214 15.29 -7.69 -4.40
CA GLU A 214 15.67 -6.37 -4.87
C GLU A 214 15.47 -6.20 -6.38
N PHE A 215 14.66 -5.21 -6.77
CA PHE A 215 14.60 -4.69 -8.13
C PHE A 215 15.12 -3.26 -8.19
N GLU A 216 16.10 -3.04 -9.06
CA GLU A 216 16.64 -1.71 -9.32
C GLU A 216 15.79 -0.99 -10.37
N ARG A 217 15.03 0.01 -9.94
CA ARG A 217 14.27 0.86 -10.86
C ARG A 217 15.20 1.84 -11.58
N LYS A 218 14.88 2.12 -12.85
CA LYS A 218 15.50 3.24 -13.58
C LYS A 218 15.15 4.59 -12.92
N LYS A 219 16.10 5.52 -12.98
CA LYS A 219 15.94 6.92 -12.58
C LYS A 219 14.82 7.59 -13.39
N ARG A 220 14.01 8.42 -12.73
CA ARG A 220 12.89 9.19 -13.31
C ARG A 220 13.18 10.68 -13.28
N GLU A 221 12.50 11.45 -14.12
CA GLU A 221 12.57 12.90 -14.08
C GLU A 221 12.00 13.41 -12.74
N GLY A 222 12.74 14.31 -12.08
CA GLY A 222 12.40 14.81 -10.74
C GLY A 222 13.00 14.02 -9.57
N ASP A 223 13.62 12.85 -9.78
CA ASP A 223 14.37 12.16 -8.72
C ASP A 223 15.53 13.01 -8.17
N ASP A 224 16.12 13.87 -9.02
CA ASP A 224 17.20 14.76 -8.58
C ASP A 224 16.74 15.86 -7.62
N LYS A 225 15.43 16.13 -7.56
CA LYS A 225 14.82 17.07 -6.60
C LYS A 225 14.73 16.46 -5.19
N LYS A 226 14.93 15.14 -5.04
CA LYS A 226 15.10 14.49 -3.74
C LYS A 226 16.54 14.65 -3.27
N SER A 227 16.74 14.82 -1.96
CA SER A 227 18.07 14.79 -1.35
C SER A 227 18.77 13.48 -1.71
N ILE A 228 20.11 13.49 -1.79
CA ILE A 228 20.91 12.30 -2.18
C ILE A 228 20.52 11.08 -1.31
N ASN A 229 20.32 11.30 -0.01
CA ASN A 229 19.95 10.26 0.94
C ASN A 229 18.51 9.73 0.80
N ALA A 230 17.64 10.44 0.06
CA ALA A 230 16.25 10.06 -0.22
C ALA A 230 16.07 9.47 -1.64
N ARG A 231 17.17 9.22 -2.37
CA ARG A 231 17.15 8.56 -3.68
C ARG A 231 17.25 7.05 -3.50
N TYR A 232 16.09 6.41 -3.48
CA TYR A 232 15.97 4.96 -3.43
C TYR A 232 15.66 4.41 -4.83
N PHE A 233 16.60 3.61 -5.35
CA PHE A 233 16.45 2.90 -6.62
C PHE A 233 16.11 1.43 -6.42
N SER A 234 16.49 0.89 -5.29
CA SER A 234 16.25 -0.49 -4.86
C SER A 234 14.89 -0.64 -4.19
N LYS A 235 14.09 -1.58 -4.69
CA LYS A 235 12.75 -1.89 -4.19
C LYS A 235 12.63 -3.35 -3.81
N ILE A 236 11.88 -3.64 -2.75
CA ILE A 236 11.35 -4.98 -2.46
C ILE A 236 9.88 -5.06 -2.83
N TYR A 237 9.43 -6.23 -3.25
CA TYR A 237 8.03 -6.52 -3.55
C TYR A 237 7.44 -7.38 -2.44
N SER A 238 6.41 -6.85 -1.79
CA SER A 238 5.57 -7.66 -0.92
C SER A 238 4.81 -8.69 -1.77
N TYR A 239 4.66 -9.90 -1.24
CA TYR A 239 3.90 -10.98 -1.88
C TYR A 239 2.42 -10.82 -1.52
N LEU A 240 1.57 -10.36 -2.45
CA LEU A 240 0.17 -10.00 -2.15
C LEU A 240 -0.58 -11.16 -1.49
N LEU A 241 -0.36 -12.40 -1.94
CA LEU A 241 -1.10 -13.56 -1.43
C LEU A 241 -0.61 -14.02 -0.05
N GLU A 242 0.53 -13.50 0.42
CA GLU A 242 0.99 -13.64 1.79
C GLU A 242 0.51 -12.50 2.70
N LEU A 243 0.08 -11.38 2.12
CA LEU A 243 -0.46 -10.26 2.89
C LEU A 243 -1.82 -10.63 3.50
N LYS A 244 -2.03 -10.22 4.75
CA LYS A 244 -3.30 -10.37 5.45
C LYS A 244 -4.26 -9.25 5.12
N SER A 245 -5.55 -9.51 5.27
CA SER A 245 -6.64 -8.60 4.91
C SER A 245 -6.86 -7.47 5.92
N PHE A 246 -7.64 -6.46 5.53
CA PHE A 246 -8.00 -5.37 6.45
C PHE A 246 -8.80 -5.87 7.66
N GLU A 247 -9.67 -6.84 7.44
CA GLU A 247 -10.47 -7.48 8.47
C GLU A 247 -9.59 -8.16 9.52
N GLU A 248 -8.59 -8.94 9.09
CA GLU A 248 -7.61 -9.56 9.99
C GLU A 248 -6.79 -8.53 10.76
N MET A 249 -6.41 -7.42 10.11
CA MET A 249 -5.67 -6.33 10.75
C MET A 249 -6.46 -5.73 11.91
N LEU A 250 -7.76 -5.49 11.71
CA LEU A 250 -8.61 -4.90 12.72
C LEU A 250 -8.77 -5.84 13.93
N GLU A 251 -8.91 -7.15 13.69
CA GLU A 251 -8.98 -8.14 14.77
C GLU A 251 -7.65 -8.26 15.52
N GLU A 252 -6.50 -8.27 14.84
CA GLU A 252 -5.19 -8.24 15.49
C GLU A 252 -5.02 -6.99 16.36
N PHE A 253 -5.42 -5.82 15.87
CA PHE A 253 -5.34 -4.59 16.67
C PHE A 253 -6.24 -4.61 17.90
N LYS A 254 -7.43 -5.20 17.81
CA LYS A 254 -8.31 -5.36 18.99
C LYS A 254 -7.69 -6.26 20.06
N LEU A 255 -6.92 -7.29 19.66
CA LEU A 255 -6.26 -8.20 20.61
C LEU A 255 -5.09 -7.54 21.37
N LEU A 256 -4.56 -6.41 20.87
CA LEU A 256 -3.44 -5.69 21.46
C LEU A 256 -3.86 -4.58 22.44
N LEU A 257 -5.16 -4.23 22.44
CA LEU A 257 -5.78 -3.19 23.27
C LEU A 257 -6.28 -3.78 24.59
#